data_AF-A0A8J7ZJT4-F1
#
_entry.id   AF-A0A8J7ZJT4-F1
#
_cell.length_a   1.000
_cell.length_b   1.000
_cell.length_c   1.000
_cell.angle_alpha   90.00
_cell.angle_beta   90.00
_cell.angle_gamma   90.00
#
_symmetry.space_group_name_H-M   'P 1'
#
loop_
_entity.id
_entity.type
_entity.pdbx_description
1 polymer ?
#
loop_
_entity_poly.entity_id
_entity_poly.type
_entity_poly.pdbx_seq_one_letter_code
_entity_poly.pdbx_strand_id
1 'polypeptide(L)' 'MSSPLENPMVRYGIGLSGALVLVVVGVLYFDGLMRYLVFGMAVLDAVVVPKILEMAVEGDGQPA' A
#
# COMPACT_ATOMS: atom_id res chain seq x y z
N MET A 1 -6.97 1.18 -22.93
CA MET A 1 -5.67 1.81 -22.64
C MET A 1 -4.97 0.88 -21.67
N SER A 2 -3.76 0.39 -21.96
CA SER A 2 -3.03 -0.45 -21.01
C SER A 2 -2.63 0.39 -19.81
N SER A 3 -3.29 0.21 -18.68
CA SER A 3 -2.99 0.96 -17.48
C SER A 3 -1.76 0.35 -16.82
N PRO A 4 -0.74 1.14 -16.41
CA PRO A 4 0.37 0.60 -15.63
C PRO A 4 -0.10 -0.05 -14.32
N LEU A 5 -1.31 0.30 -13.86
CA LEU A 5 -1.97 -0.33 -12.72
C LEU A 5 -2.61 -1.68 -13.06
N GLU A 6 -2.69 -2.16 -14.30
CA GLU A 6 -3.11 -3.55 -14.58
C GLU A 6 -2.05 -4.56 -14.14
N ASN A 7 -0.79 -4.14 -14.07
CA ASN A 7 0.30 -5.01 -13.65
C ASN A 7 0.32 -5.14 -12.12
N PRO A 8 0.09 -6.35 -11.56
CA PRO A 8 0.09 -6.57 -10.12
C PRO A 8 1.42 -6.18 -9.47
N MET A 9 2.53 -6.31 -10.19
CA MET A 9 3.85 -5.93 -9.67
C MET A 9 3.96 -4.42 -9.38
N VAL A 10 3.28 -3.59 -10.19
CA VAL A 10 3.25 -2.14 -9.99
C VAL A 10 2.39 -1.78 -8.78
N ARG A 11 1.23 -2.44 -8.61
CA ARG A 11 0.34 -2.23 -7.45
C ARG A 11 1.05 -2.55 -6.14
N TYR A 12 1.74 -3.69 -6.10
CA TYR A 12 2.53 -4.11 -4.95
C TYR A 12 3.76 -3.22 -4.74
N GLY A 13 4.41 -2.75 -5.79
CA GLY A 13 5.52 -1.79 -5.69
C GLY A 13 5.10 -0.50 -4.98
N ILE A 14 3.92 0.03 -5.30
CA ILE A 14 3.36 1.23 -4.66
C ILE A 14 3.09 0.96 -3.18
N GLY A 15 2.35 -0.11 -2.84
CA GLY A 15 2.04 -0.45 -1.45
C GLY A 15 3.28 -0.76 -0.59
N LEU A 16 4.26 -1.48 -1.16
CA LEU A 16 5.51 -1.79 -0.46
C LEU A 16 6.39 -0.55 -0.23
N SER A 17 6.36 0.42 -1.14
CA SER A 17 7.14 1.65 -0.98
C SER A 17 6.66 2.50 0.22
N GLY A 18 5.34 2.65 0.39
CA GLY A 18 4.75 3.34 1.54
C GLY A 18 5.00 2.60 2.85
N ALA A 19 4.83 1.27 2.83
CA ALA A 19 5.14 0.41 3.97
C ALA A 19 6.61 0.52 4.40
N LEU A 20 7.55 0.58 3.45
CA LEU A 20 8.97 0.75 3.74
C LEU A 20 9.24 2.08 4.47
N VAL A 21 8.63 3.17 4.01
CA VAL A 21 8.75 4.48 4.66
C VAL A 21 8.22 4.42 6.09
N LEU A 22 7.05 3.80 6.30
CA LEU A 22 6.47 3.64 7.64
C LEU A 22 7.36 2.80 8.55
N VAL A 23 7.98 1.73 8.04
CA VAL A 23 8.94 0.94 8.81
C VAL A 23 10.16 1.78 9.21
N VAL A 24 10.75 2.52 8.27
CA VAL A 24 11.91 3.39 8.54
C VAL A 24 11.56 4.45 9.58
N VAL A 25 10.42 5.12 9.41
CA VAL A 25 9.94 6.14 10.35
C VAL A 25 9.68 5.53 11.74
N GLY A 26 9.02 4.37 11.79
CA GLY A 26 8.73 3.63 13.02
C GLY A 26 9.99 3.24 13.79
N VAL A 27 11.07 2.86 13.10
CA VAL A 27 12.35 2.50 13.71
C VAL A 27 13.12 3.73 14.19
N LEU A 28 13.12 4.82 13.42
CA LEU A 28 13.97 5.98 13.68
C LEU A 28 13.36 6.99 14.66
N TYR A 29 12.02 7.09 14.73
CA TYR A 29 11.35 8.18 15.43
C TYR A 29 10.38 7.73 16.54
N PHE A 30 10.02 6.44 16.60
CA PHE A 30 9.03 5.95 17.56
C PHE A 30 9.59 4.85 18.45
N ASP A 31 9.16 4.87 19.72
CA ASP A 31 9.48 3.86 20.71
C ASP A 31 8.20 3.30 21.37
N GLY A 32 8.36 2.15 22.03
CA GLY A 32 7.28 1.50 22.77
C GLY A 32 6.06 1.18 21.91
N LEU A 33 4.86 1.47 22.42
CA LEU A 33 3.60 1.13 21.76
C LEU A 33 3.43 1.82 20.40
N MET A 34 3.85 3.09 20.26
CA MET A 34 3.68 3.84 19.02
C MET A 34 4.42 3.18 17.85
N ARG A 35 5.60 2.61 18.08
CA ARG A 35 6.35 1.89 17.06
C ARG A 35 5.57 0.69 16.51
N TYR A 36 4.93 -0.09 17.39
CA TYR A 36 4.12 -1.22 16.97
C TYR A 36 2.86 -0.80 16.22
N LEU A 37 2.24 0.32 16.60
CA LEU A 37 1.10 0.88 15.85
C LEU A 37 1.51 1.30 14.43
N VAL A 38 2.66 1.96 14.28
CA VAL A 38 3.20 2.36 12.96
C VAL A 38 3.52 1.13 12.11
N PHE A 39 4.08 0.07 12.70
CA PHE A 39 4.28 -1.19 11.99
C PHE A 39 2.96 -1.86 11.59
N GLY A 40 1.94 -1.79 12.43
CA GLY A 40 0.58 -2.20 12.06
C GLY A 40 0.08 -1.44 10.83
N MET A 41 0.26 -0.12 10.79
CA MET A 41 -0.04 0.70 9.61
C MET A 41 0.78 0.31 8.39
N ALA A 42 2.07 -0.01 8.54
CA ALA A 42 2.91 -0.44 7.42
C ALA A 42 2.40 -1.75 6.78
N VAL A 43 1.98 -2.70 7.61
CA VAL A 43 1.37 -3.94 7.12
C VAL A 43 0.04 -3.66 6.43
N LEU A 44 -0.80 -2.81 7.01
CA LEU A 44 -2.06 -2.40 6.39
C LEU A 44 -1.81 -1.73 5.04
N ASP A 45 -0.84 -0.82 4.95
CA ASP A 45 -0.49 -0.11 3.72
C ASP A 45 -0.05 -1.08 2.62
N ALA A 46 0.83 -2.03 2.96
CA ALA A 46 1.32 -3.06 2.04
C ALA A 46 0.22 -3.98 1.48
N VAL A 47 -0.90 -4.15 2.19
CA VAL A 47 -1.99 -5.06 1.82
C VAL A 47 -3.18 -4.32 1.22
N VAL A 48 -3.57 -3.20 1.82
CA VAL A 48 -4.78 -2.44 1.47
C VAL A 48 -4.56 -1.62 0.21
N VAL A 49 -3.40 -0.96 0.04
CA VAL A 49 -3.14 -0.13 -1.15
C VAL A 49 -3.20 -0.94 -2.44
N PRO A 50 -2.54 -2.11 -2.58
CA PRO A 50 -2.66 -2.91 -3.79
C PRO A 50 -4.10 -3.35 -4.08
N LYS A 51 -4.89 -3.63 -3.04
CA LYS A 51 -6.31 -4.03 -3.15
C LYS A 51 -7.20 -2.88 -3.59
N ILE A 52 -6.96 -1.67 -3.10
CA ILE A 52 -7.68 -0.48 -3.55
C ILE A 52 -7.35 -0.17 -5.02
N LEU A 53 -6.08 -0.28 -5.41
CA LEU A 53 -5.67 -0.09 -6.80
C LEU A 53 -6.26 -1.16 -7.73
N GLU A 54 -6.42 -2.39 -7.25
CA GLU A 54 -7.12 -3.46 -7.96
C GLU A 54 -8.59 -3.12 -8.17
N MET A 55 -9.31 -2.75 -7.11
CA MET A 55 -10.73 -2.35 -7.20
C MET A 55 -10.94 -1.12 -8.09
N ALA A 56 -10.00 -0.17 -8.10
CA ALA A 56 -10.08 1.02 -8.96
C ALA A 56 -9.97 0.65 -10.45
N VAL A 57 -9.13 -0.32 -10.80
CA VAL A 57 -9.02 -0.83 -12.18
C VAL A 57 -10.26 -1.61 -12.59
N GLU A 58 -10.86 -2.39 -11.69
CA GLU A 58 -12.10 -3.12 -11.96
C GLU A 58 -13.32 -2.19 -12.11
N GLY A 59 -13.42 -1.15 -11.26
CA GLY A 59 -14.51 -0.18 -11.30
C GLY A 59 -14.51 0.73 -12.54
N ASP A 60 -13.34 1.02 -13.11
CA ASP A 60 -13.20 1.75 -14.39
C ASP A 60 -13.61 0.90 -15.62
N GLY A 61 -13.81 -0.40 -15.45
CA GLY A 61 -14.22 -1.34 -16.51
C GLY A 61 -15.74 -1.62 -16.61
N GLN A 62 -16.56 -1.03 -15.74
CA GLN A 62 -17.99 -1.27 -15.71
C GLN A 62 -18.73 -0.33 -16.70
N PRO A 63 -19.33 -0.83 -17.81
CA PRO A 63 -20.24 0.01 -18.59
C PRO A 63 -21.48 0.31 -17.73
N ALA A 64 -21.81 1.60 -17.65
CA ALA A 64 -23.06 2.09 -17.08
C ALA A 64 -24.29 1.47 -17.74
#